data_AF-A0A0N4VYD2-F1
#
_entry.id   AF-A0A0N4VYD2-F1
#
_cell.length_a   1.000
_cell.length_b   1.000
_cell.length_c   1.000
_cell.angle_alpha   90.00
_cell.angle_beta   90.00
_cell.angle_gamma   90.00
#
_symmetry.space_group_name_H-M   'P 1'
#
loop_
_entity.id
_entity.type
_entity.pdbx_description
1 polymer ?
#
loop_
_entity_poly.entity_id
_entity_poly.type
_entity_poly.pdbx_seq_one_letter_code
_entity_poly.pdbx_strand_id
1 'polypeptide(L)'
;MRLTLLRIWSKKLEYFVFREKISDTFETAYNSICEASGSKYSSEILLAAFNKVEEENASGEQSLKRIFFEKLQHRLSYMVESLVSLDKRRRVLRFIAKFSINQWKRGVSDFLHCLVEYCESLSCCDDVAVRQNICTLVGFLLKEQDGGSATEESVMSIDIKRKLYSILLERQLDKVTAVRSEVILSVADIQDDEIPNDFVEALERSPKDVILMGFRDIAADCRLVAVCALHVVASSHADYLIELASCD
;
A
#
# COMPACT_ATOMS: atom_id res chain seq x y z
N MET A 1 13.73 19.72 -39.69
CA MET A 1 14.12 20.40 -38.44
C MET A 1 12.93 20.97 -37.63
N ARG A 2 12.01 21.76 -38.22
CA ARG A 2 10.83 22.30 -37.50
C ARG A 2 9.85 21.25 -36.94
N LEU A 3 9.54 20.20 -37.69
CA LEU A 3 8.65 19.10 -37.25
C LEU A 3 9.22 18.30 -36.08
N THR A 4 10.54 18.10 -36.04
CA THR A 4 11.23 17.40 -34.96
C THR A 4 11.24 18.21 -33.66
N LEU A 5 11.46 19.53 -33.77
CA LEU A 5 11.40 20.44 -32.61
C LEU A 5 9.99 20.59 -32.04
N LEU A 6 8.96 20.60 -32.90
CA LEU A 6 7.55 20.59 -32.47
C LEU A 6 7.17 19.29 -31.74
N ARG A 7 7.62 18.12 -32.22
CA ARG A 7 7.44 16.85 -31.50
C ARG A 7 8.15 16.82 -30.14
N ILE A 8 9.37 17.35 -30.07
CA ILE A 8 10.13 17.40 -28.80
C ILE A 8 9.46 18.37 -27.81
N TRP A 9 8.93 19.50 -28.29
CA TRP A 9 8.17 20.44 -27.47
C TRP A 9 6.83 19.86 -27.00
N SER A 10 6.08 19.15 -27.86
CA SER A 10 4.85 18.45 -27.49
C SER A 10 5.11 17.44 -26.38
N LYS A 11 6.12 16.58 -26.55
CA LYS A 11 6.49 15.58 -25.54
C LYS A 11 6.92 16.20 -24.21
N LYS A 12 7.64 17.34 -24.23
CA LYS A 12 8.01 18.06 -23.01
C LYS A 12 6.81 18.71 -22.31
N LEU A 13 5.85 19.22 -23.08
CA LEU A 13 4.63 19.81 -22.56
C LEU A 13 3.71 18.74 -21.97
N GLU A 14 3.55 17.60 -22.64
CA GLU A 14 2.82 16.43 -22.13
C GLU A 14 3.47 15.87 -20.85
N TYR A 15 4.80 15.75 -20.84
CA TYR A 15 5.56 15.36 -19.65
C TYR A 15 5.32 16.28 -18.45
N PHE A 16 5.24 17.58 -18.69
CA PHE A 16 4.95 18.56 -17.65
C PHE A 16 3.51 18.41 -17.12
N VAL A 17 2.54 18.23 -18.01
CA VAL A 17 1.13 18.05 -17.65
C VAL A 17 0.89 16.77 -16.83
N PHE A 18 1.57 15.66 -17.15
CA PHE A 18 1.47 14.43 -16.33
C PHE A 18 2.05 14.65 -14.93
N ARG A 19 3.18 15.34 -14.83
CA ARG A 19 3.81 15.65 -13.55
C ARG A 19 2.92 16.49 -12.64
N GLU A 20 2.25 17.50 -13.19
CA GLU A 20 1.30 18.33 -12.46
C GLU A 20 0.10 17.51 -12.00
N LYS A 21 -0.56 16.77 -12.90
CA LYS A 21 -1.75 15.97 -12.54
C LYS A 21 -1.48 14.92 -11.45
N ILE A 22 -0.33 14.24 -11.49
CA ILE A 22 0.07 13.29 -10.44
C ILE A 22 0.32 14.03 -9.12
N SER A 23 0.97 15.19 -9.17
CA SER A 23 1.23 16.03 -7.99
C SER A 23 -0.07 16.51 -7.36
N ASP A 24 -0.98 17.06 -8.16
CA ASP A 24 -2.28 17.59 -7.72
C ASP A 24 -3.15 16.49 -7.11
N THR A 25 -3.10 15.28 -7.67
CA THR A 25 -3.81 14.11 -7.17
C THR A 25 -3.37 13.76 -5.75
N PHE A 26 -2.05 13.67 -5.54
CA PHE A 26 -1.48 13.33 -4.23
C PHE A 26 -1.61 14.47 -3.23
N GLU A 27 -1.48 15.72 -3.66
CA GLU A 27 -1.72 16.88 -2.82
C GLU A 27 -3.18 16.95 -2.36
N THR A 28 -4.13 16.67 -3.26
CA THR A 28 -5.55 16.60 -2.92
C THR A 28 -5.83 15.48 -1.94
N ALA A 29 -5.28 14.28 -2.15
CA ALA A 29 -5.42 13.16 -1.20
C ALA A 29 -4.78 13.49 0.16
N TYR A 30 -3.65 14.19 0.16
CA TYR A 30 -2.91 14.60 1.36
C TYR A 30 -3.66 15.66 2.19
N ASN A 31 -4.29 16.63 1.51
CA ASN A 31 -4.99 17.75 2.16
C ASN A 31 -6.49 17.49 2.41
N SER A 32 -7.08 16.46 1.78
CA SER A 32 -8.50 16.19 1.94
C SER A 32 -8.86 15.84 3.38
N ILE A 33 -9.86 16.54 3.91
CA ILE A 33 -10.48 16.26 5.21
C ILE A 33 -11.61 15.23 5.05
N CYS A 34 -12.26 15.20 3.88
CA CYS A 34 -13.32 14.24 3.55
C CYS A 34 -12.75 13.14 2.63
N GLU A 35 -12.62 11.92 3.17
CA GLU A 35 -12.03 10.77 2.48
C GLU A 35 -12.79 10.44 1.19
N ALA A 36 -14.13 10.51 1.20
CA ALA A 36 -14.96 10.11 0.06
C ALA A 36 -14.86 11.07 -1.15
N SER A 37 -15.03 12.38 -0.92
CA SER A 37 -15.07 13.36 -2.01
C SER A 37 -13.69 13.64 -2.62
N GLY A 38 -12.65 13.76 -1.78
CA GLY A 38 -11.28 13.98 -2.24
C GLY A 38 -10.73 12.76 -2.99
N SER A 39 -10.98 11.55 -2.48
CA SER A 39 -10.53 10.31 -3.13
C SER A 39 -11.19 10.10 -4.50
N LYS A 40 -12.49 10.42 -4.64
CA LYS A 40 -13.19 10.31 -5.92
C LYS A 40 -12.58 11.24 -6.98
N TYR A 41 -12.43 12.52 -6.65
CA TYR A 41 -11.84 13.51 -7.56
C TYR A 41 -10.40 13.16 -7.96
N SER A 42 -9.56 12.79 -6.98
CA SER A 42 -8.19 12.31 -7.22
C SER A 42 -8.15 11.07 -8.12
N SER A 43 -9.08 10.13 -7.92
CA SER A 43 -9.18 8.92 -8.76
C SER A 43 -9.52 9.27 -10.21
N GLU A 44 -10.47 10.17 -10.42
CA GLU A 44 -10.89 10.61 -11.76
C GLU A 44 -9.75 11.30 -12.51
N ILE A 45 -8.99 12.19 -11.85
CA ILE A 45 -7.83 12.86 -12.45
C ILE A 45 -6.74 11.85 -12.82
N LEU A 46 -6.38 10.96 -11.90
CA LEU A 46 -5.31 10.01 -12.13
C LEU A 46 -5.64 9.03 -13.26
N LEU A 47 -6.89 8.55 -13.29
CA LEU A 47 -7.36 7.68 -14.36
C LEU A 47 -7.41 8.40 -15.71
N ALA A 48 -7.88 9.65 -15.76
CA ALA A 48 -7.88 10.44 -16.98
C ALA A 48 -6.46 10.71 -17.50
N ALA A 49 -5.50 10.92 -16.59
CA ALA A 49 -4.09 11.06 -16.96
C ALA A 49 -3.53 9.75 -17.54
N PHE A 50 -3.83 8.61 -16.91
CA PHE A 50 -3.38 7.30 -17.38
C PHE A 50 -3.99 6.90 -18.73
N ASN A 51 -5.30 7.08 -18.92
CA ASN A 51 -5.97 6.76 -20.18
C ASN A 51 -5.39 7.58 -21.34
N LYS A 52 -5.05 8.85 -21.10
CA LYS A 52 -4.37 9.67 -22.10
C LYS A 52 -2.98 9.11 -22.46
N VAL A 53 -2.24 8.61 -21.47
CA VAL A 53 -0.95 7.93 -21.72
C VAL A 53 -1.17 6.68 -22.58
N GLU A 54 -2.17 5.85 -22.28
CA GLU A 54 -2.48 4.65 -23.06
C GLU A 54 -2.85 4.97 -24.52
N GLU A 55 -3.70 5.97 -24.74
CA GLU A 55 -4.08 6.44 -26.09
C GLU A 55 -2.86 6.89 -26.91
N GLU A 56 -1.95 7.65 -26.30
CA GLU A 56 -0.75 8.16 -26.96
C GLU A 56 0.31 7.06 -27.17
N ASN A 57 0.38 6.09 -26.24
CA ASN A 57 1.32 4.98 -26.27
C ASN A 57 0.94 3.89 -27.29
N ALA A 58 -0.34 3.82 -27.71
CA ALA A 58 -0.79 2.98 -28.83
C ALA A 58 -0.05 3.26 -30.15
N SER A 59 0.64 4.40 -30.25
CA SER A 59 1.54 4.74 -31.37
C SER A 59 2.91 4.05 -31.34
N GLY A 60 3.21 3.22 -30.32
CA GLY A 60 4.36 2.30 -30.28
C GLY A 60 5.54 2.72 -29.40
N GLU A 61 5.43 3.77 -28.58
CA GLU A 61 6.52 4.24 -27.72
C GLU A 61 6.32 3.86 -26.24
N GLN A 62 6.59 2.58 -25.87
CA GLN A 62 6.58 2.02 -24.50
C GLN A 62 7.16 2.93 -23.39
N SER A 63 7.97 3.91 -23.77
CA SER A 63 8.52 4.96 -22.91
C SER A 63 7.48 5.75 -22.08
N LEU A 64 6.27 6.05 -22.57
CA LEU A 64 5.38 6.99 -21.87
C LEU A 64 4.74 6.39 -20.62
N LYS A 65 4.28 5.14 -20.71
CA LYS A 65 3.73 4.39 -19.58
C LYS A 65 4.78 4.18 -18.48
N ARG A 66 6.01 3.83 -18.88
CA ARG A 66 7.13 3.72 -17.95
C ARG A 66 7.41 5.05 -17.24
N ILE A 67 7.48 6.16 -17.99
CA ILE A 67 7.68 7.50 -17.42
C ILE A 67 6.56 7.86 -16.43
N PHE A 68 5.31 7.53 -16.75
CA PHE A 68 4.17 7.78 -15.85
C PHE A 68 4.37 7.10 -14.50
N PHE A 69 4.72 5.81 -14.49
CA PHE A 69 4.94 5.05 -13.26
C PHE A 69 6.22 5.46 -12.53
N GLU A 70 7.30 5.78 -13.22
CA GLU A 70 8.51 6.37 -12.61
C GLU A 70 8.16 7.67 -11.86
N LYS A 71 7.26 8.49 -12.41
CA LYS A 71 6.79 9.71 -11.75
C LYS A 71 5.86 9.45 -10.59
N LEU A 72 4.96 8.48 -10.72
CA LEU A 72 4.10 8.04 -9.63
C LEU A 72 4.95 7.60 -8.42
N GLN A 73 5.91 6.69 -8.65
CA GLN A 73 6.85 6.21 -7.64
C GLN A 73 7.66 7.34 -7.03
N HIS A 74 8.26 8.21 -7.86
CA HIS A 74 9.06 9.34 -7.37
C HIS A 74 8.26 10.29 -6.48
N ARG A 75 7.00 10.57 -6.83
CA ARG A 75 6.12 11.39 -5.99
C ARG A 75 5.73 10.67 -4.71
N LEU A 76 5.48 9.37 -4.78
CA LEU A 76 5.21 8.55 -3.60
C LEU A 76 6.41 8.56 -2.63
N SER A 77 7.64 8.46 -3.14
CA SER A 77 8.87 8.54 -2.34
C SER A 77 9.04 9.89 -1.64
N TYR A 78 8.77 11.00 -2.34
CA TYR A 78 8.78 12.33 -1.70
C TYR A 78 7.75 12.46 -0.57
N MET A 79 6.60 11.81 -0.70
CA MET A 79 5.58 11.80 0.36
C MET A 79 6.00 10.92 1.53
N VAL A 80 6.72 9.82 1.26
CA VAL A 80 7.28 8.91 2.27
C VAL A 80 8.36 9.62 3.11
N GLU A 81 9.19 10.46 2.49
CA GLU A 81 10.25 11.26 3.14
C GLU A 81 9.72 12.47 3.93
N SER A 82 8.51 12.96 3.63
CA SER A 82 7.93 14.14 4.31
C SER A 82 7.54 13.84 5.77
N LEU A 83 8.29 14.44 6.71
CA LEU A 83 8.16 14.23 8.17
C LEU A 83 6.96 14.94 8.82
N VAL A 84 6.14 15.66 8.06
CA VAL A 84 5.24 16.68 8.64
C VAL A 84 3.94 16.09 9.22
N SER A 85 3.46 14.94 8.75
CA SER A 85 2.28 14.26 9.35
C SER A 85 2.14 12.79 8.91
N LEU A 86 2.19 11.86 9.88
CA LEU A 86 1.90 10.43 9.69
C LEU A 86 0.48 10.19 9.11
N ASP A 87 -0.53 10.88 9.65
CA ASP A 87 -1.93 10.70 9.23
C ASP A 87 -2.14 11.11 7.77
N LYS A 88 -1.53 12.22 7.35
CA LYS A 88 -1.66 12.67 5.96
C LYS A 88 -0.95 11.73 4.99
N ARG A 89 0.21 11.15 5.38
CA ARG A 89 0.87 10.10 4.59
C ARG A 89 -0.02 8.87 4.46
N ARG A 90 -0.61 8.40 5.56
CA ARG A 90 -1.56 7.27 5.55
C ARG A 90 -2.74 7.49 4.61
N ARG A 91 -3.30 8.70 4.52
CA ARG A 91 -4.38 9.02 3.56
C ARG A 91 -3.94 8.80 2.11
N VAL A 92 -2.74 9.26 1.74
CA VAL A 92 -2.21 9.08 0.38
C VAL A 92 -1.94 7.60 0.09
N LEU A 93 -1.32 6.88 1.03
CA LEU A 93 -1.04 5.45 0.88
C LEU A 93 -2.32 4.63 0.74
N ARG A 94 -3.34 4.93 1.54
CA ARG A 94 -4.65 4.28 1.44
C ARG A 94 -5.34 4.61 0.11
N PHE A 95 -5.31 5.88 -0.30
CA PHE A 95 -5.86 6.31 -1.59
C PHE A 95 -5.24 5.52 -2.74
N ILE A 96 -3.90 5.45 -2.80
CA ILE A 96 -3.23 4.80 -3.93
C ILE A 96 -3.40 3.28 -3.92
N ALA A 97 -3.44 2.65 -2.74
CA ALA A 97 -3.77 1.23 -2.61
C ALA A 97 -5.19 0.94 -3.14
N LYS A 98 -6.19 1.67 -2.62
CA LYS A 98 -7.59 1.52 -3.04
C LYS A 98 -7.78 1.81 -4.52
N PHE A 99 -7.16 2.87 -5.04
CA PHE A 99 -7.19 3.19 -6.46
C PHE A 99 -6.65 2.03 -7.29
N SER A 100 -5.49 1.49 -6.92
CA SER A 100 -4.81 0.42 -7.67
C SER A 100 -5.61 -0.88 -7.68
N ILE A 101 -6.19 -1.27 -6.54
CA ILE A 101 -7.07 -2.44 -6.47
C ILE A 101 -8.34 -2.22 -7.31
N ASN A 102 -8.93 -1.02 -7.29
CA ASN A 102 -10.08 -0.71 -8.13
C ASN A 102 -9.76 -0.75 -9.63
N GLN A 103 -8.57 -0.33 -10.04
CA GLN A 103 -8.13 -0.46 -11.44
C GLN A 103 -7.90 -1.92 -11.82
N TRP A 104 -7.31 -2.70 -10.91
CA TRP A 104 -7.14 -4.14 -11.10
C TRP A 104 -8.48 -4.85 -11.30
N LYS A 105 -9.49 -4.56 -10.46
CA LYS A 105 -10.87 -5.07 -10.60
C LYS A 105 -11.51 -4.74 -11.97
N ARG A 106 -11.01 -3.72 -12.65
CA ARG A 106 -11.45 -3.29 -13.99
C ARG A 106 -10.58 -3.83 -15.12
N GLY A 107 -9.64 -4.72 -14.82
CA GLY A 107 -8.72 -5.34 -15.79
C GLY A 107 -7.45 -4.53 -16.09
N VAL A 108 -7.17 -3.46 -15.34
CA VAL A 108 -5.95 -2.64 -15.50
C VAL A 108 -4.96 -2.99 -14.37
N SER A 109 -4.03 -3.89 -14.66
CA SER A 109 -3.12 -4.47 -13.66
C SER A 109 -1.88 -3.63 -13.34
N ASP A 110 -1.52 -2.69 -14.22
CA ASP A 110 -0.24 -1.98 -14.19
C ASP A 110 0.02 -1.23 -12.87
N PHE A 111 -1.03 -0.65 -12.29
CA PHE A 111 -0.92 0.07 -11.02
C PHE A 111 -0.55 -0.84 -9.86
N LEU A 112 -1.19 -2.02 -9.76
CA LEU A 112 -0.88 -2.97 -8.70
C LEU A 112 0.55 -3.50 -8.86
N HIS A 113 0.95 -3.89 -10.08
CA HIS A 113 2.32 -4.34 -10.34
C HIS A 113 3.36 -3.28 -9.99
N CYS A 114 3.13 -2.02 -10.41
CA CYS A 114 4.00 -0.91 -10.06
C CYS A 114 4.14 -0.73 -8.53
N LEU A 115 3.06 -0.89 -7.77
CA LEU A 115 3.11 -0.76 -6.30
C LEU A 115 3.79 -1.94 -5.62
N VAL A 116 3.60 -3.16 -6.13
CA VAL A 116 4.28 -4.36 -5.61
C VAL A 116 5.79 -4.24 -5.80
N GLU A 117 6.25 -3.89 -7.01
CA GLU A 117 7.67 -3.65 -7.31
C GLU A 117 8.24 -2.51 -6.44
N TYR A 118 7.46 -1.45 -6.22
CA TYR A 118 7.84 -0.35 -5.34
C TYR A 118 8.01 -0.80 -3.89
N CYS A 119 7.12 -1.67 -3.40
CA CYS A 119 7.23 -2.22 -2.03
C CYS A 119 8.41 -3.17 -1.89
N GLU A 120 8.61 -4.08 -2.85
CA GLU A 120 9.74 -5.02 -2.84
C GLU A 120 11.08 -4.26 -2.82
N SER A 121 11.24 -3.28 -3.72
CA SER A 121 12.51 -2.52 -3.86
C SER A 121 12.87 -1.66 -2.66
N LEU A 122 11.88 -1.18 -1.89
CA LEU A 122 12.11 -0.27 -0.76
C LEU A 122 11.90 -0.91 0.61
N SER A 123 11.44 -2.16 0.66
CA SER A 123 11.18 -2.91 1.90
C SER A 123 12.38 -2.95 2.85
N CYS A 124 13.59 -2.99 2.31
CA CYS A 124 14.87 -3.08 3.04
C CYS A 124 15.64 -1.75 3.07
N CYS A 125 15.02 -0.63 2.72
CA CYS A 125 15.68 0.68 2.73
C CYS A 125 16.23 1.02 4.12
N ASP A 126 17.40 1.66 4.22
CA ASP A 126 17.99 2.03 5.51
C ASP A 126 17.15 3.06 6.29
N ASP A 127 16.41 3.90 5.56
CA ASP A 127 15.51 4.89 6.14
C ASP A 127 14.31 4.22 6.82
N VAL A 128 14.15 4.51 8.11
CA VAL A 128 13.09 3.96 8.97
C VAL A 128 11.71 4.38 8.49
N ALA A 129 11.53 5.65 8.11
CA ALA A 129 10.26 6.16 7.64
C ALA A 129 9.86 5.50 6.32
N VAL A 130 10.83 5.19 5.45
CA VAL A 130 10.58 4.41 4.23
C VAL A 130 10.04 3.03 4.58
N ARG A 131 10.75 2.25 5.40
CA ARG A 131 10.30 0.90 5.78
C ARG A 131 8.94 0.89 6.47
N GLN A 132 8.69 1.86 7.35
CA GLN A 132 7.39 2.02 8.00
C GLN A 132 6.29 2.26 6.94
N ASN A 133 6.48 3.21 6.02
CA ASN A 133 5.48 3.50 4.99
C ASN A 133 5.27 2.34 4.01
N ILE A 134 6.30 1.54 3.73
CA ILE A 134 6.14 0.31 2.94
C ILE A 134 5.24 -0.67 3.68
N CYS A 135 5.46 -0.92 4.99
CA CYS A 135 4.58 -1.78 5.79
C CYS A 135 3.12 -1.28 5.74
N THR A 136 2.91 0.03 5.95
CA THR A 136 1.59 0.66 5.86
C THR A 136 0.92 0.43 4.50
N LEU A 137 1.65 0.64 3.40
CA LEU A 137 1.12 0.49 2.05
C LEU A 137 0.76 -0.97 1.76
N VAL A 138 1.62 -1.89 2.16
CA VAL A 138 1.39 -3.33 2.06
C VAL A 138 0.12 -3.74 2.82
N GLY A 139 -0.05 -3.27 4.06
CA GLY A 139 -1.27 -3.50 4.84
C GLY A 139 -2.53 -3.01 4.12
N PHE A 140 -2.50 -1.80 3.55
CA PHE A 140 -3.65 -1.29 2.77
C PHE A 140 -3.91 -2.11 1.50
N LEU A 141 -2.88 -2.57 0.79
CA LEU A 141 -3.05 -3.39 -0.41
C LEU A 141 -3.69 -4.75 -0.09
N LEU A 142 -3.25 -5.38 1.00
CA LEU A 142 -3.83 -6.65 1.47
C LEU A 142 -5.27 -6.46 1.93
N LYS A 143 -5.58 -5.39 2.67
CA LYS A 143 -6.95 -5.08 3.13
C LYS A 143 -7.93 -4.82 1.99
N GLU A 144 -7.57 -3.98 1.03
CA GLU A 144 -8.52 -3.47 0.02
C GLU A 144 -8.95 -4.55 -0.99
N GLN A 145 -8.26 -5.70 -1.04
CA GLN A 145 -8.60 -6.79 -1.95
C GLN A 145 -9.99 -7.41 -1.64
N ASP A 146 -10.35 -7.55 -0.36
CA ASP A 146 -11.55 -8.27 0.11
C ASP A 146 -12.79 -7.36 0.24
N GLY A 147 -12.66 -6.08 -0.13
CA GLY A 147 -13.73 -5.08 -0.08
C GLY A 147 -14.86 -5.25 -1.10
N GLY A 148 -15.09 -6.45 -1.63
CA GLY A 148 -16.20 -6.77 -2.53
C GLY A 148 -16.70 -8.19 -2.30
N SER A 149 -17.97 -8.31 -1.86
CA SER A 149 -18.85 -9.49 -1.93
C SER A 149 -18.19 -10.86 -1.75
N ALA A 150 -18.54 -11.55 -0.66
CA ALA A 150 -18.10 -12.92 -0.26
C ALA A 150 -18.34 -14.06 -1.28
N THR A 151 -18.64 -13.74 -2.55
CA THR A 151 -18.89 -14.65 -3.66
C THR A 151 -18.01 -14.40 -4.88
N GLU A 152 -17.16 -13.37 -4.88
CA GLU A 152 -16.25 -13.11 -5.99
C GLU A 152 -14.86 -13.64 -5.65
N GLU A 153 -14.30 -14.46 -6.55
CA GLU A 153 -12.94 -14.99 -6.48
C GLU A 153 -11.96 -13.90 -6.03
N SER A 154 -10.99 -14.29 -5.18
CA SER A 154 -9.91 -13.43 -4.71
C SER A 154 -9.43 -12.49 -5.81
N VAL A 155 -9.65 -11.19 -5.62
CA VAL A 155 -9.37 -10.15 -6.62
C VAL A 155 -7.89 -10.19 -7.01
N MET A 156 -7.00 -10.40 -6.05
CA MET A 156 -5.56 -10.47 -6.25
C MET A 156 -5.10 -11.93 -6.38
N SER A 157 -4.19 -12.22 -7.31
CA SER A 157 -3.57 -13.55 -7.42
C SER A 157 -2.82 -13.89 -6.13
N ILE A 158 -2.85 -15.16 -5.73
CA ILE A 158 -2.19 -15.65 -4.51
C ILE A 158 -0.71 -15.27 -4.47
N ASP A 159 0.00 -15.33 -5.60
CA ASP A 159 1.42 -14.99 -5.68
C ASP A 159 1.72 -13.54 -5.24
N ILE A 160 0.84 -12.59 -5.58
CA ILE A 160 1.02 -11.19 -5.16
C ILE A 160 0.74 -11.06 -3.66
N LYS A 161 -0.29 -11.74 -3.14
CA LYS A 161 -0.58 -11.74 -1.69
C LYS A 161 0.61 -12.27 -0.90
N ARG A 162 1.17 -13.40 -1.35
CA ARG A 162 2.35 -14.03 -0.76
C ARG A 162 3.53 -13.07 -0.72
N LYS A 163 3.88 -12.45 -1.85
CA LYS A 163 4.94 -11.45 -1.94
C LYS A 163 4.75 -10.29 -0.96
N LEU A 164 3.56 -9.71 -0.94
CA LEU A 164 3.22 -8.60 -0.05
C LEU A 164 3.30 -9.02 1.41
N TYR A 165 2.76 -10.17 1.77
CA TYR A 165 2.77 -10.65 3.15
C TYR A 165 4.18 -11.03 3.64
N SER A 166 5.02 -11.59 2.77
CA SER A 166 6.44 -11.85 3.08
C SER A 166 7.17 -10.58 3.53
N ILE A 167 6.87 -9.43 2.93
CA ILE A 167 7.45 -8.15 3.35
C ILE A 167 7.09 -7.85 4.81
N LEU A 168 5.82 -8.06 5.22
CA LEU A 168 5.38 -7.86 6.59
C LEU A 168 6.05 -8.84 7.55
N LEU A 169 6.15 -10.13 7.18
CA LEU A 169 6.81 -11.15 8.00
C LEU A 169 8.29 -10.82 8.23
N GLU A 170 9.01 -10.40 7.20
CA GLU A 170 10.40 -10.01 7.36
C GLU A 170 10.57 -8.75 8.23
N ARG A 171 9.62 -7.82 8.18
CA ARG A 171 9.65 -6.58 8.98
C ARG A 171 9.07 -6.73 10.37
N GLN A 172 8.40 -7.85 10.67
CA GLN A 172 7.96 -8.19 12.03
C GLN A 172 9.13 -8.18 13.03
N LEU A 173 10.34 -8.51 12.56
CA LEU A 173 11.57 -8.52 13.35
C LEU A 173 12.46 -7.29 13.10
N ASP A 174 11.92 -6.19 12.57
CA ASP A 174 12.70 -4.98 12.30
C ASP A 174 13.38 -4.46 13.58
N LYS A 175 14.60 -3.96 13.45
CA LYS A 175 15.35 -3.36 14.56
C LYS A 175 14.65 -2.16 15.20
N VAL A 176 13.76 -1.48 14.46
CA VAL A 176 13.07 -0.28 14.91
C VAL A 176 11.62 -0.57 15.33
N THR A 177 11.30 -0.20 16.57
CA THR A 177 9.97 -0.33 17.19
C THR A 177 8.84 0.22 16.30
N ALA A 178 9.01 1.41 15.71
CA ALA A 178 7.98 2.03 14.88
C ALA A 178 7.60 1.18 13.65
N VAL A 179 8.56 0.46 13.06
CA VAL A 179 8.31 -0.43 11.92
C VAL A 179 7.57 -1.68 12.39
N ARG A 180 8.01 -2.29 13.50
CA ARG A 180 7.34 -3.47 14.07
C ARG A 180 5.89 -3.17 14.47
N SER A 181 5.64 -2.03 15.11
CA SER A 181 4.29 -1.56 15.44
C SER A 181 3.43 -1.38 14.19
N GLU A 182 4.00 -0.87 13.10
CA GLU A 182 3.26 -0.72 11.84
C GLU A 182 2.91 -2.06 11.19
N VAL A 183 3.80 -3.07 11.30
CA VAL A 183 3.50 -4.43 10.84
C VAL A 183 2.28 -5.00 11.57
N ILE A 184 2.23 -4.85 12.89
CA ILE A 184 1.08 -5.30 13.72
C ILE A 184 -0.21 -4.62 13.26
N LEU A 185 -0.19 -3.31 13.03
CA LEU A 185 -1.35 -2.58 12.51
C LEU A 185 -1.75 -3.03 11.11
N SER A 186 -0.77 -3.34 10.25
CA SER A 186 -0.99 -3.70 8.85
C SER A 186 -1.66 -5.07 8.69
N VAL A 187 -1.43 -6.00 9.62
CA VAL A 187 -2.08 -7.32 9.62
C VAL A 187 -3.40 -7.35 10.37
N ALA A 188 -3.73 -6.30 11.14
CA ALA A 188 -4.91 -6.26 12.00
C ALA A 188 -6.23 -6.37 11.22
N ASP A 189 -6.31 -5.72 10.07
CA ASP A 189 -7.53 -5.72 9.26
C ASP A 189 -7.77 -7.05 8.52
N ILE A 190 -6.74 -7.90 8.40
CA ILE A 190 -6.78 -9.20 7.71
C ILE A 190 -6.64 -10.39 8.67
N GLN A 191 -6.78 -10.14 9.98
CA GLN A 191 -6.38 -11.10 11.02
C GLN A 191 -7.28 -12.35 11.12
N ASP A 192 -8.50 -12.25 10.61
CA ASP A 192 -9.52 -13.31 10.65
C ASP A 192 -9.90 -13.79 9.24
N ASP A 193 -9.15 -13.39 8.22
CA ASP A 193 -9.39 -13.82 6.84
C ASP A 193 -9.07 -15.33 6.68
N GLU A 194 -9.84 -16.00 5.83
CA GLU A 194 -9.55 -17.40 5.49
C GLU A 194 -8.20 -17.49 4.77
N ILE A 195 -7.31 -18.34 5.28
CA ILE A 195 -5.97 -18.55 4.71
C ILE A 195 -6.05 -19.70 3.70
N PRO A 196 -5.85 -19.45 2.40
CA PRO A 196 -5.82 -20.50 1.38
C PRO A 196 -4.67 -21.48 1.63
N ASN A 197 -4.87 -22.76 1.26
CA ASN A 197 -3.87 -23.82 1.45
C ASN A 197 -2.54 -23.59 0.71
N ASP A 198 -2.55 -22.76 -0.34
CA ASP A 198 -1.37 -22.37 -1.13
C ASP A 198 -0.70 -21.09 -0.62
N PHE A 199 -1.23 -20.45 0.43
CA PHE A 199 -0.64 -19.30 1.11
C PHE A 199 0.36 -19.76 2.19
N VAL A 200 1.46 -20.38 1.75
CA VAL A 200 2.47 -21.00 2.62
C VAL A 200 2.93 -20.07 3.76
N GLU A 201 3.21 -18.80 3.45
CA GLU A 201 3.72 -17.83 4.43
C GLU A 201 2.71 -17.53 5.55
N ALA A 202 1.42 -17.41 5.21
CA ALA A 202 0.36 -17.19 6.19
C ALA A 202 -0.02 -18.48 6.95
N LEU A 203 0.22 -19.66 6.38
CA LEU A 203 0.07 -20.94 7.08
C LEU A 203 1.18 -21.17 8.11
N GLU A 204 2.41 -20.74 7.83
CA GLU A 204 3.52 -20.80 8.78
C GLU A 204 3.35 -19.80 9.92
N ARG A 205 2.83 -18.61 9.61
CA ARG A 205 2.55 -17.58 10.59
C ARG A 205 1.34 -16.77 10.13
N SER A 206 0.21 -16.98 10.79
CA SER A 206 -1.01 -16.26 10.42
C SER A 206 -0.90 -14.77 10.78
N PRO A 207 -1.66 -13.89 10.10
CA PRO A 207 -1.84 -12.50 10.52
C PRO A 207 -2.16 -12.35 12.02
N LYS A 208 -2.98 -13.25 12.57
CA LYS A 208 -3.31 -13.28 14.00
C LYS A 208 -2.11 -13.63 14.86
N ASP A 209 -1.31 -14.61 14.47
CA ASP A 209 -0.07 -14.97 15.17
C ASP A 209 0.93 -13.82 15.19
N VAL A 210 1.02 -13.04 14.12
CA VAL A 210 1.86 -11.83 14.07
C VAL A 210 1.47 -10.84 15.17
N ILE A 211 0.18 -10.62 15.39
CA ILE A 211 -0.35 -9.74 16.45
C ILE A 211 -0.06 -10.33 17.83
N LEU A 212 -0.31 -11.63 18.03
CA LEU A 212 -0.06 -12.31 19.30
C LEU A 212 1.41 -12.29 19.70
N MET A 213 2.33 -12.42 18.74
CA MET A 213 3.76 -12.24 18.99
C MET A 213 4.08 -10.81 19.45
N GLY A 214 3.32 -9.81 18.97
CA GLY A 214 3.44 -8.41 19.40
C GLY A 214 3.19 -8.21 20.90
N PHE A 215 2.39 -9.05 21.57
CA PHE A 215 2.22 -9.00 23.03
C PHE A 215 3.50 -9.28 23.80
N ARG A 216 4.43 -10.02 23.20
CA ARG A 216 5.72 -10.39 23.78
C ARG A 216 6.87 -9.57 23.21
N ASP A 217 6.57 -8.49 22.47
CA ASP A 217 7.62 -7.60 21.97
C ASP A 217 8.34 -6.93 23.14
N ILE A 218 9.65 -6.75 23.00
CA ILE A 218 10.51 -6.05 23.96
C ILE A 218 10.02 -4.61 24.20
N ALA A 219 9.51 -3.94 23.18
CA ALA A 219 9.03 -2.57 23.26
C ALA A 219 7.58 -2.50 23.73
N ALA A 220 7.32 -1.69 24.76
CA ALA A 220 5.98 -1.48 25.29
C ALA A 220 4.99 -0.95 24.25
N ASP A 221 5.45 -0.10 23.32
CA ASP A 221 4.61 0.45 22.26
C ASP A 221 4.10 -0.64 21.31
N CYS A 222 4.94 -1.63 20.95
CA CYS A 222 4.50 -2.75 20.13
C CYS A 222 3.47 -3.61 20.87
N ARG A 223 3.68 -3.85 22.17
CA ARG A 223 2.72 -4.57 23.01
C ARG A 223 1.37 -3.86 23.07
N LEU A 224 1.38 -2.55 23.32
CA LEU A 224 0.16 -1.73 23.37
C LEU A 224 -0.57 -1.74 22.02
N VAL A 225 0.17 -1.58 20.92
CA VAL A 225 -0.40 -1.62 19.56
C VAL A 225 -1.04 -2.98 19.28
N ALA A 226 -0.38 -4.08 19.64
CA ALA A 226 -0.96 -5.41 19.50
C ALA A 226 -2.26 -5.55 20.29
N VAL A 227 -2.32 -5.05 21.53
CA VAL A 227 -3.53 -5.15 22.38
C VAL A 227 -4.69 -4.39 21.75
N CYS A 228 -4.41 -3.21 21.20
CA CYS A 228 -5.44 -2.41 20.52
C CYS A 228 -5.85 -2.99 19.15
N ALA A 229 -4.96 -3.73 18.48
CA ALA A 229 -5.18 -4.24 17.13
C ALA A 229 -5.90 -5.59 17.09
N LEU A 230 -5.78 -6.40 18.15
CA LEU A 230 -6.35 -7.74 18.17
C LEU A 230 -7.89 -7.69 18.24
N HIS A 231 -8.55 -8.34 17.28
CA HIS A 231 -9.98 -8.58 17.29
C HIS A 231 -10.28 -9.91 17.99
N VAL A 232 -10.98 -9.81 19.12
CA VAL A 232 -11.36 -10.96 19.93
C VAL A 232 -12.82 -11.31 19.65
N VAL A 233 -13.06 -12.29 18.80
CA VAL A 233 -14.41 -12.74 18.41
C VAL A 233 -15.08 -13.60 19.51
N ALA A 234 -14.29 -14.24 20.38
CA ALA A 234 -14.78 -15.08 21.47
C ALA A 234 -14.26 -14.60 22.83
N SER A 235 -15.17 -14.37 23.78
CA SER A 235 -14.83 -13.88 25.12
C SER A 235 -13.86 -14.80 25.88
N SER A 236 -13.90 -16.12 25.65
CA SER A 236 -12.95 -17.08 26.24
C SER A 236 -11.50 -16.88 25.76
N HIS A 237 -11.29 -16.27 24.60
CA HIS A 237 -9.95 -15.89 24.16
C HIS A 237 -9.45 -14.67 24.92
N ALA A 238 -10.33 -13.77 25.39
CA ALA A 238 -9.89 -12.59 26.17
C ALA A 238 -9.13 -12.98 27.44
N ASP A 239 -9.60 -14.00 28.17
CA ASP A 239 -8.95 -14.47 29.40
C ASP A 239 -7.54 -15.03 29.13
N TYR A 240 -7.39 -15.82 28.05
CA TYR A 240 -6.08 -16.34 27.61
C TYR A 240 -5.13 -15.20 27.20
N LEU A 241 -5.64 -14.15 26.57
CA LEU A 241 -4.84 -13.01 26.13
C LEU A 241 -4.40 -12.14 27.31
N ILE A 242 -5.25 -12.00 28.34
CA ILE A 242 -4.89 -11.37 29.61
C ILE A 242 -3.76 -12.16 30.27
N GLU A 243 -3.85 -13.49 30.31
CA GLU A 243 -2.81 -14.35 30.85
C GLU A 243 -1.50 -14.19 30.05
N LEU A 244 -1.56 -14.25 28.72
CA LEU A 244 -0.40 -14.13 27.84
C LEU A 244 0.30 -12.77 27.94
N ALA A 245 -0.44 -11.69 28.20
CA ALA A 245 0.09 -10.35 28.41
C ALA A 245 0.60 -10.12 29.85
N SER A 246 0.22 -10.98 30.79
CA SER A 246 0.59 -10.88 32.22
C SER A 246 1.76 -11.80 32.61
N CYS A 247 2.17 -12.71 31.73
CA CYS A 247 3.36 -13.55 31.94
C CYS A 247 4.64 -12.80 31.57
N ASP A 248 5.42 -12.41 32.58
CA ASP A 248 6.81 -11.95 32.47
C ASP A 248 7.78 -13.07 32.04
#